data_AF-A0A3C1JQL3-F1
#
_entry.id   AF-A0A3C1JQL3-F1
#
_cell.length_a   1.000
_cell.length_b   1.000
_cell.length_c   1.000
_cell.angle_alpha   90.00
_cell.angle_beta   90.00
_cell.angle_gamma   90.00
#
_symmetry.space_group_name_H-M   'P 1'
#
loop_
_entity.id
_entity.type
_entity.pdbx_description
1 polymer ?
#
loop_
_entity_poly.entity_id
_entity_poly.type
_entity_poly.pdbx_seq_one_letter_code
_entity_poly.pdbx_strand_id
1 'polypeptide(L)'
;MLALGLGTDYALFLVSRFREEMDRGATTSQAVERAVATAGRAVFFSAGMVLAGLAGLLSFRIAFLRSLGFAGLAAVAAAVLVSMTLLPALLAVLGPRIDSWRIWGRDANADGATNGFWARVAGLVLKRPWPVLVVSLVVLLGAAVPFLSARLSTPDARILPVDSVSRRAANLMAEEFDAGGAAPLLVVTHAPGKIT
;
A
#
# COMPACT_ATOMS: atom_id res chain seq x y z
N MET A 1 9.25 -0.45 0.96
CA MET A 1 8.48 -0.25 -0.29
C MET A 1 7.19 0.54 -0.06
N LEU A 2 6.36 0.25 0.95
CA LEU A 2 5.10 0.97 1.20
C LEU A 2 5.24 2.50 1.22
N ALA A 3 6.13 3.06 2.06
CA ALA A 3 6.29 4.50 2.16
C ALA A 3 6.88 5.16 0.89
N LEU A 4 7.67 4.40 0.12
CA LEU A 4 8.22 4.88 -1.14
C LEU A 4 7.08 5.02 -2.16
N GLY A 5 6.24 3.99 -2.33
CA GLY A 5 5.08 4.04 -3.22
C GLY A 5 4.07 5.11 -2.83
N LEU A 6 3.71 5.19 -1.54
CA LEU A 6 2.79 6.23 -1.06
C LEU A 6 3.39 7.63 -1.24
N GLY A 7 4.68 7.81 -0.91
CA GLY A 7 5.37 9.09 -1.10
C GLY A 7 5.40 9.52 -2.58
N THR A 8 5.63 8.60 -3.51
CA THR A 8 5.59 8.90 -4.94
C THR A 8 4.19 9.25 -5.41
N ASP A 9 3.17 8.53 -4.96
CA ASP A 9 1.78 8.80 -5.37
C ASP A 9 1.30 10.16 -4.86
N TYR A 10 1.62 10.50 -3.61
CA TYR A 10 1.30 11.80 -3.04
C TYR A 10 2.03 12.93 -3.76
N ALA A 11 3.30 12.72 -4.09
CA ALA A 11 4.06 13.70 -4.85
C ALA A 11 3.51 13.89 -6.26
N LEU A 12 3.21 12.81 -6.97
CA LEU A 12 2.62 12.86 -8.31
C LEU A 12 1.28 13.58 -8.32
N PHE A 13 0.41 13.31 -7.34
CA PHE A 13 -0.89 13.97 -7.28
C PHE A 13 -0.76 15.47 -7.05
N LEU A 14 0.13 15.89 -6.13
CA LEU A 14 0.35 17.30 -5.83
C LEU A 14 1.02 18.04 -6.98
N VAL A 15 2.03 17.42 -7.62
CA VAL A 15 2.72 17.97 -8.80
C VAL A 15 1.77 18.07 -9.99
N SER A 16 0.94 17.04 -10.23
CA SER A 16 -0.07 17.07 -11.30
C SER A 16 -1.03 18.24 -11.09
N ARG A 17 -1.48 18.47 -9.86
CA ARG A 17 -2.40 19.57 -9.57
C ARG A 17 -1.73 20.94 -9.68
N PHE A 18 -0.49 21.06 -9.22
CA PHE A 18 0.31 22.28 -9.40
C PHE A 18 0.47 22.63 -10.88
N ARG A 19 0.82 21.65 -11.72
CA ARG A 19 0.93 21.83 -13.18
C ARG A 19 -0.39 22.25 -13.81
N GLU A 20 -1.50 21.62 -13.42
CA GLU A 20 -2.85 21.98 -13.90
C GLU A 20 -3.22 23.44 -13.58
N GLU A 21 -2.84 23.95 -12.40
CA GLU A 21 -3.07 25.36 -12.05
C GLU A 21 -2.11 26.32 -12.77
N MET A 22 -0.85 25.91 -13.00
CA MET A 22 0.10 26.66 -13.83
C MET A 22 -0.38 26.76 -15.29
N ASP A 23 -0.91 25.69 -15.86
CA ASP A 23 -1.47 25.65 -17.22
C ASP A 23 -2.73 26.53 -17.35
N ARG A 24 -3.46 26.74 -16.25
CA ARG A 24 -4.57 27.71 -16.16
C ARG A 24 -4.12 29.17 -16.01
N GLY A 25 -2.81 29.43 -15.99
CA GLY A 25 -2.25 30.78 -15.89
C GLY A 25 -2.15 31.32 -14.46
N ALA A 26 -2.22 30.47 -13.42
CA ALA A 26 -1.99 30.92 -12.06
C ALA A 26 -0.51 31.32 -11.84
N THR A 27 -0.26 32.29 -10.97
CA THR A 27 1.10 32.56 -10.49
C THR A 27 1.62 31.38 -9.66
N THR A 28 2.94 31.19 -9.56
CA THR A 28 3.54 30.08 -8.77
C THR A 28 2.97 29.99 -7.36
N SER A 29 2.83 31.12 -6.66
CA SER A 29 2.29 31.13 -5.29
C SER A 29 0.83 30.67 -5.24
N GLN A 30 0.00 31.15 -6.17
CA GLN A 30 -1.41 30.76 -6.26
C GLN A 30 -1.56 29.29 -6.65
N ALA A 31 -0.70 28.79 -7.54
CA ALA A 31 -0.69 27.40 -7.97
C ALA A 31 -0.33 26.46 -6.80
N VAL A 32 0.69 26.80 -5.99
CA VAL A 32 1.04 26.03 -4.79
C VAL A 32 -0.10 26.05 -3.77
N GLU A 33 -0.65 27.23 -3.48
CA GLU A 33 -1.75 27.39 -2.52
C GLU A 33 -2.96 26.53 -2.90
N ARG A 34 -3.41 26.62 -4.16
CA ARG A 34 -4.56 25.86 -4.66
C ARG A 34 -4.29 24.36 -4.74
N ALA A 35 -3.08 23.96 -5.13
CA ALA A 35 -2.69 22.56 -5.15
C ALA A 35 -2.71 21.96 -3.74
N VAL A 36 -2.21 22.67 -2.72
CA VAL A 36 -2.27 22.22 -1.32
C VAL A 36 -3.71 22.19 -0.80
N ALA A 37 -4.51 23.22 -1.10
CA ALA A 37 -5.90 23.31 -0.64
C ALA A 37 -6.81 22.19 -1.21
N THR A 38 -6.52 21.70 -2.41
CA THR A 38 -7.30 20.66 -3.09
C THR A 38 -6.66 19.30 -2.97
N ALA A 39 -5.54 19.09 -3.68
CA ALA A 39 -4.84 17.83 -3.73
C ALA A 39 -4.17 17.49 -2.40
N GLY A 40 -3.58 18.47 -1.71
CA GLY A 40 -3.01 18.27 -0.37
C GLY A 40 -4.04 17.80 0.64
N ARG A 41 -5.26 18.36 0.62
CA ARG A 41 -6.36 17.90 1.48
C ARG A 41 -6.75 16.44 1.19
N ALA A 42 -6.85 16.06 -0.08
CA ALA A 42 -7.15 14.68 -0.46
C ALA A 42 -6.05 13.70 -0.02
N VAL A 43 -4.77 14.07 -0.16
CA VAL A 43 -3.61 13.29 0.32
C VAL A 43 -3.69 13.08 1.83
N PHE A 44 -3.99 14.14 2.59
CA PHE A 44 -4.11 14.04 4.05
C PHE A 44 -5.20 13.06 4.49
N PHE A 45 -6.39 13.13 3.88
CA PHE A 45 -7.48 12.20 4.17
C PHE A 45 -7.13 10.76 3.78
N SER A 46 -6.54 10.56 2.59
CA SER A 46 -6.10 9.24 2.13
C SER A 46 -5.07 8.64 3.08
N ALA A 47 -4.07 9.42 3.47
CA ALA A 47 -3.05 8.97 4.41
C ALA A 47 -3.62 8.67 5.80
N GLY A 48 -4.61 9.46 6.26
CA GLY A 48 -5.34 9.20 7.50
C GLY A 48 -5.99 7.81 7.50
N MET A 49 -6.62 7.41 6.39
CA MET A 49 -7.20 6.06 6.25
C MET A 49 -6.14 4.96 6.32
N VAL A 50 -4.99 5.16 5.66
CA VAL A 50 -3.87 4.20 5.72
C VAL A 50 -3.30 4.08 7.13
N LEU A 51 -3.09 5.21 7.80
CA LEU A 51 -2.61 5.25 9.19
C LEU A 51 -3.61 4.56 10.14
N ALA A 52 -4.91 4.79 9.97
CA ALA A 52 -5.95 4.11 10.75
C ALA A 52 -5.93 2.59 10.54
N GLY A 53 -5.78 2.13 9.29
CA GLY A 53 -5.62 0.70 8.98
C GLY A 53 -4.38 0.08 9.63
N LEU A 54 -3.24 0.76 9.55
CA LEU A 54 -1.99 0.31 10.18
C LEU A 54 -2.07 0.34 11.71
N ALA A 55 -2.78 1.30 12.31
CA ALA A 55 -3.03 1.35 13.74
C ALA A 55 -3.80 0.11 14.23
N GLY A 56 -4.64 -0.49 13.37
CA GLY A 56 -5.30 -1.77 13.67
C GLY A 56 -4.33 -2.92 13.98
N LEU A 57 -3.13 -2.93 13.38
CA LEU A 57 -2.09 -3.92 13.68
C LEU A 57 -1.60 -3.85 15.14
N LEU A 58 -1.70 -2.68 15.78
CA LEU A 58 -1.28 -2.50 17.15
C LEU A 58 -2.21 -3.19 18.16
N SER A 59 -3.42 -3.56 17.76
CA SER A 59 -4.39 -4.28 18.60
C SER A 59 -3.95 -5.73 18.85
N PHE A 60 -3.16 -6.32 17.95
CA PHE A 60 -2.67 -7.70 18.08
C PHE A 60 -1.57 -7.79 19.15
N ARG A 61 -1.61 -8.87 19.95
CA ARG A 61 -0.56 -9.17 20.96
C ARG A 61 0.70 -9.83 20.37
N ILE A 62 0.79 -9.93 19.05
CA ILE A 62 1.92 -10.54 18.34
C ILE A 62 2.97 -9.46 18.10
N ALA A 63 4.16 -9.61 18.69
CA ALA A 63 5.23 -8.60 18.64
C ALA A 63 5.62 -8.21 17.21
N PHE A 64 5.66 -9.18 16.29
CA PHE A 64 5.95 -8.95 14.87
C PHE A 64 4.91 -8.05 14.17
N LEU A 65 3.62 -8.25 14.43
CA LEU A 65 2.57 -7.41 13.86
C LEU A 65 2.63 -5.98 14.41
N ARG A 66 2.92 -5.84 15.72
CA ARG A 66 3.10 -4.52 16.34
C ARG A 66 4.30 -3.77 15.79
N SER A 67 5.45 -4.44 15.60
CA SER A 67 6.64 -3.78 15.05
C SER A 67 6.41 -3.33 13.60
N LEU A 68 5.73 -4.15 12.77
CA LEU A 68 5.28 -3.75 11.44
C LEU A 68 4.32 -2.57 11.49
N GLY A 69 3.37 -2.56 12.43
CA GLY A 69 2.44 -1.46 12.65
C GLY A 69 3.17 -0.14 12.96
N PHE A 70 4.09 -0.14 13.93
CA PHE A 70 4.89 1.05 14.26
C PHE A 70 5.78 1.51 13.10
N ALA A 71 6.47 0.59 12.43
CA ALA A 71 7.31 0.91 11.29
C ALA A 71 6.50 1.52 10.14
N GLY A 72 5.33 0.93 9.84
CA GLY A 72 4.41 1.44 8.82
C GLY A 72 3.88 2.82 9.17
N LEU A 73 3.40 3.02 10.39
CA LEU A 73 2.89 4.31 10.87
C LEU A 73 3.96 5.41 10.76
N ALA A 74 5.18 5.15 11.26
CA ALA A 74 6.27 6.11 11.19
C ALA A 74 6.64 6.44 9.74
N ALA A 75 6.73 5.43 8.87
CA ALA A 75 7.12 5.63 7.48
C ALA A 75 6.06 6.40 6.67
N VAL A 76 4.77 6.11 6.87
CA VAL A 76 3.67 6.84 6.22
C VAL A 76 3.57 8.27 6.75
N ALA A 77 3.67 8.47 8.07
CA ALA A 77 3.66 9.80 8.66
C ALA A 77 4.80 10.67 8.11
N ALA A 78 6.02 10.12 8.02
CA ALA A 78 7.15 10.80 7.42
C ALA A 78 6.91 11.16 5.95
N ALA A 79 6.37 10.23 5.14
CA ALA A 79 6.05 10.48 3.74
C ALA A 79 5.02 11.60 3.55
N VAL A 80 3.97 11.63 4.39
CA VAL A 80 2.97 12.71 4.37
C VAL A 80 3.59 14.05 4.76
N LEU A 81 4.39 14.08 5.83
CA LEU A 81 5.06 15.30 6.27
C LEU A 81 5.94 15.86 5.15
N VAL A 82 6.77 15.02 4.53
CA VAL A 82 7.63 15.42 3.40
C VAL A 82 6.78 15.92 2.22
N SER A 83 5.71 15.20 1.86
CA SER A 83 4.86 15.57 0.73
C SER A 83 4.03 16.84 0.97
N MET A 84 3.70 17.17 2.21
CA MET A 84 2.90 18.37 2.55
C MET A 84 3.75 19.59 2.91
N THR A 85 5.05 19.42 3.15
CA THR A 85 5.96 20.51 3.54
C THR A 85 7.06 20.74 2.51
N LEU A 86 7.95 19.76 2.35
CA LEU A 86 9.11 19.86 1.49
C LEU A 86 8.71 20.00 0.02
N LEU A 87 7.73 19.23 -0.43
CA LEU A 87 7.32 19.25 -1.83
C LEU A 87 6.69 20.60 -2.25
N PRO A 88 5.70 21.18 -1.53
CA PRO A 88 5.22 22.54 -1.81
C PRO A 88 6.32 23.59 -1.79
N ALA A 89 7.26 23.49 -0.84
CA ALA A 89 8.38 24.43 -0.76
C ALA A 89 9.28 24.34 -2.01
N LEU A 90 9.58 23.12 -2.46
CA LEU A 90 10.33 22.89 -3.70
C LEU A 90 9.57 23.41 -4.92
N LEU A 91 8.26 23.16 -5.01
CA LEU A 91 7.42 23.69 -6.10
C LEU A 91 7.38 25.23 -6.12
N ALA A 92 7.35 25.86 -4.94
CA ALA A 92 7.40 27.32 -4.84
C ALA A 92 8.74 27.89 -5.35
N VAL A 93 9.85 27.19 -5.10
CA VAL A 93 11.20 27.60 -5.56
C VAL A 93 11.42 27.31 -7.05
N LEU A 94 10.99 26.13 -7.53
CA LEU A 94 11.17 25.73 -8.93
C LEU A 94 10.23 26.50 -9.86
N GLY A 95 8.97 26.71 -9.42
CA GLY A 95 7.94 27.37 -10.20
C GLY A 95 7.79 26.78 -11.61
N PRO A 96 7.79 27.61 -12.67
CA PRO A 96 7.65 27.14 -14.05
C PRO A 96 8.79 26.22 -14.53
N ARG A 97 9.94 26.20 -13.84
CA ARG A 97 11.11 25.42 -14.27
C ARG A 97 10.93 23.91 -14.11
N ILE A 98 9.86 23.46 -13.44
CA ILE A 98 9.53 22.04 -13.34
C ILE A 98 9.34 21.38 -14.72
N ASP A 99 8.96 22.18 -15.72
CA ASP A 99 8.75 21.76 -17.11
C ASP A 99 9.86 22.20 -18.06
N SER A 100 11.02 22.62 -17.54
CA SER A 100 12.12 23.08 -18.37
C SER A 100 12.75 21.99 -19.24
N TRP A 101 12.64 20.72 -18.84
CA TRP A 101 13.22 19.56 -19.53
C TRP A 101 12.12 18.70 -20.16
N ARG A 102 11.23 19.32 -20.94
CA ARG A 102 10.18 18.61 -21.68
C ARG A 102 10.77 17.81 -22.84
N ILE A 103 10.45 16.52 -22.88
CA ILE A 103 10.75 15.66 -24.03
C ILE A 103 9.81 16.08 -25.16
N TRP A 104 10.39 16.43 -26.31
CA TRP A 104 9.66 16.91 -27.49
C TRP A 104 8.66 15.86 -27.99
N GLY A 105 7.42 16.27 -28.29
CA GLY A 105 6.37 15.41 -28.87
C GLY A 105 5.37 14.79 -27.89
N ARG A 106 5.44 15.10 -26.58
CA ARG A 106 4.44 14.67 -25.60
C ARG A 106 3.66 15.87 -25.07
N ASP A 107 2.56 16.19 -25.75
CA ASP A 107 1.60 17.17 -25.24
C ASP A 107 0.85 16.57 -24.04
N ALA A 108 1.06 17.14 -22.85
CA ALA A 108 0.33 16.79 -21.64
C ALA A 108 -1.19 17.08 -21.77
N ASN A 109 -1.58 17.86 -22.79
CA ASN A 109 -2.97 18.23 -23.11
C ASN A 109 -3.65 17.31 -24.13
N ALA A 110 -3.02 16.23 -24.59
CA ALA A 110 -3.65 15.30 -25.54
C ALA A 110 -4.72 14.41 -24.86
N ASP A 111 -5.98 14.86 -24.96
CA ASP A 111 -7.13 14.03 -25.39
C ASP A 111 -7.74 12.98 -24.44
N GLY A 112 -7.64 13.13 -23.12
CA GLY A 112 -8.23 12.17 -22.18
C GLY A 112 -9.70 12.40 -21.79
N ALA A 113 -10.13 13.66 -21.66
CA ALA A 113 -11.29 14.00 -20.82
C ALA A 113 -12.67 13.77 -21.46
N THR A 114 -12.79 13.75 -22.79
CA THR A 114 -14.11 13.71 -23.45
C THR A 114 -14.28 12.60 -24.49
N ASN A 115 -13.21 12.04 -25.08
CA ASN A 115 -13.33 10.96 -26.08
C ASN A 115 -12.26 9.85 -25.97
N GLY A 116 -11.49 9.86 -24.87
CA GLY A 116 -10.44 8.88 -24.62
C GLY A 116 -10.97 7.48 -24.28
N PHE A 117 -10.06 6.50 -24.23
CA PHE A 117 -10.34 5.13 -23.81
C PHE A 117 -11.13 5.08 -22.49
N TRP A 118 -10.70 5.86 -21.50
CA TRP A 118 -11.34 5.94 -20.18
C TRP A 118 -12.78 6.48 -20.22
N ALA A 119 -13.07 7.43 -21.10
CA ALA A 119 -14.43 7.95 -21.29
C ALA A 119 -15.37 6.87 -21.87
N ARG A 120 -14.88 6.01 -22.77
CA ARG A 120 -15.66 4.87 -23.30
C ARG A 120 -15.90 3.80 -22.25
N VAL A 121 -14.88 3.47 -21.45
CA VAL A 121 -15.02 2.53 -20.34
C VAL A 121 -16.03 3.06 -19.32
N ALA A 122 -15.89 4.31 -18.89
CA ALA A 122 -16.85 4.95 -17.98
C ALA A 122 -18.27 4.95 -18.57
N GLY A 123 -18.42 5.29 -19.85
CA GLY A 123 -19.69 5.24 -20.56
C GLY A 123 -20.31 3.84 -20.61
N LEU A 124 -19.50 2.80 -20.78
CA LEU A 124 -19.96 1.40 -20.75
C LEU A 124 -20.48 1.02 -19.35
N VAL A 125 -19.71 1.36 -18.30
CA VAL A 125 -20.07 1.09 -16.91
C VAL A 125 -21.37 1.80 -16.52
N LEU A 126 -21.51 3.07 -16.91
CA LEU A 126 -22.71 3.87 -16.63
C LEU A 126 -23.94 3.41 -17.43
N LYS A 127 -23.77 2.94 -18.67
CA LYS A 127 -24.89 2.43 -19.49
C LYS A 127 -25.42 1.08 -19.02
N ARG A 128 -24.59 0.25 -18.39
CA ARG A 128 -24.95 -1.11 -17.94
C ARG A 128 -24.37 -1.40 -16.56
N PRO A 129 -24.84 -0.73 -15.49
CA PRO A 129 -24.26 -0.87 -14.15
C PRO A 129 -24.49 -2.28 -13.57
N TRP A 130 -25.67 -2.85 -13.73
CA TRP A 130 -26.00 -4.18 -13.19
C TRP A 130 -25.18 -5.32 -13.79
N PRO A 131 -25.06 -5.46 -15.13
CA PRO A 131 -24.19 -6.49 -15.71
C PRO A 131 -22.72 -6.33 -15.28
N VAL A 132 -22.20 -5.11 -15.26
CA VAL A 132 -20.81 -4.84 -14.85
C VAL A 132 -20.59 -5.21 -13.38
N LEU A 133 -21.55 -4.88 -12.50
CA LEU A 133 -21.51 -5.25 -11.10
C LEU A 133 -21.55 -6.76 -10.92
N VAL A 134 -22.45 -7.46 -11.61
CA VAL A 134 -22.56 -8.93 -11.48
C VAL A 134 -21.27 -9.60 -11.97
N VAL A 135 -20.76 -9.19 -13.14
CA VAL A 135 -19.52 -9.77 -13.69
C VAL A 135 -18.34 -9.48 -12.76
N SER A 136 -18.16 -8.23 -12.29
CA SER A 136 -17.05 -7.90 -11.40
C SER A 136 -17.15 -8.63 -10.05
N LEU A 137 -18.35 -8.76 -9.49
CA LEU A 137 -18.60 -9.50 -8.27
C LEU A 137 -18.29 -10.99 -8.44
N VAL A 138 -18.76 -11.62 -9.52
CA VAL A 138 -18.47 -13.03 -9.81
C VAL A 138 -16.96 -13.25 -9.95
N VAL A 139 -16.25 -12.35 -10.63
CA VAL A 139 -14.78 -12.42 -10.77
C VAL A 139 -14.09 -12.29 -9.41
N LEU A 140 -14.47 -11.31 -8.59
CA LEU A 140 -13.88 -11.10 -7.27
C LEU A 140 -14.16 -12.28 -6.32
N LEU A 141 -15.39 -12.80 -6.31
CA LEU A 141 -15.75 -13.97 -5.51
C LEU A 141 -15.03 -15.23 -6.00
N GLY A 142 -14.92 -15.42 -7.32
CA GLY A 142 -14.14 -16.51 -7.92
C GLY A 142 -12.68 -16.46 -7.49
N ALA A 143 -12.07 -15.27 -7.51
CA ALA A 143 -10.70 -15.06 -7.02
C ALA A 143 -10.55 -15.26 -5.50
N ALA A 144 -11.63 -15.12 -4.73
CA ALA A 144 -11.64 -15.36 -3.29
C ALA A 144 -11.80 -16.85 -2.92
N VAL A 145 -12.28 -17.71 -3.82
CA VAL A 145 -12.49 -19.15 -3.56
C VAL A 145 -11.27 -19.86 -2.94
N PRO A 146 -10.02 -19.64 -3.41
CA PRO A 146 -8.85 -20.31 -2.82
C PRO A 146 -8.67 -20.02 -1.32
N PHE A 147 -9.13 -18.88 -0.82
CA PHE A 147 -9.04 -18.53 0.61
C PHE A 147 -9.87 -19.45 1.50
N LEU A 148 -10.92 -20.09 0.97
CA LEU A 148 -11.69 -21.11 1.72
C LEU A 148 -10.86 -22.35 2.04
N SER A 149 -9.79 -22.59 1.30
CA SER A 149 -8.85 -23.70 1.51
C SER A 149 -7.58 -23.32 2.28
N ALA A 150 -7.51 -22.08 2.79
CA ALA A 150 -6.33 -21.58 3.47
C ALA A 150 -6.07 -22.34 4.78
N ARG A 151 -4.88 -22.94 4.89
CA ARG A 151 -4.39 -23.56 6.14
C ARG A 151 -3.40 -22.62 6.81
N LEU A 152 -3.77 -22.12 7.97
CA LEU A 152 -2.90 -21.30 8.81
C LEU A 152 -1.99 -22.24 9.62
N SER A 153 -0.69 -22.23 9.33
CA SER A 153 0.32 -22.97 10.08
C SER A 153 1.39 -22.04 10.63
N THR A 154 2.10 -22.47 11.66
CA THR A 154 3.28 -21.75 12.15
C THR A 154 4.39 -21.77 11.08
N PRO A 155 5.24 -20.73 11.02
CA PRO A 155 6.40 -20.74 10.14
C PRO A 155 7.31 -21.94 10.43
N ASP A 156 7.73 -22.64 9.38
CA ASP A 156 8.59 -23.83 9.42
C ASP A 156 9.56 -23.79 8.22
N ALA A 157 10.47 -24.76 8.08
CA ALA A 157 11.48 -24.83 7.01
C ALA A 157 10.91 -24.68 5.57
N ARG A 158 9.60 -24.88 5.40
CA ARG A 158 8.87 -24.69 4.13
C ARG A 158 8.83 -23.24 3.63
N ILE A 159 9.05 -22.24 4.50
CA ILE A 159 9.15 -20.83 4.09
C ILE A 159 10.42 -20.52 3.30
N LEU A 160 11.43 -21.39 3.42
CA LEU A 160 12.72 -21.23 2.74
C LEU A 160 12.62 -21.76 1.29
N PRO A 161 13.43 -21.25 0.35
CA PRO A 161 13.52 -21.79 -1.00
C PRO A 161 13.82 -23.29 -1.00
N VAL A 162 13.21 -24.03 -1.93
CA VAL A 162 13.35 -25.49 -2.06
C VAL A 162 14.81 -25.93 -2.22
N ASP A 163 15.64 -25.09 -2.83
CA ASP A 163 17.05 -25.39 -3.09
C ASP A 163 17.99 -25.03 -1.93
N SER A 164 17.47 -24.48 -0.84
CA SER A 164 18.30 -24.09 0.30
C SER A 164 18.79 -25.32 1.07
N VAL A 165 20.09 -25.35 1.39
CA VAL A 165 20.71 -26.43 2.18
C VAL A 165 19.99 -26.61 3.52
N SER A 166 19.58 -25.50 4.16
CA SER A 166 18.83 -25.49 5.41
C SER A 166 17.47 -26.20 5.31
N ARG A 167 16.72 -26.02 4.21
CA ARG A 167 15.46 -26.74 3.99
C ARG A 167 15.67 -28.22 3.71
N ARG A 168 16.70 -28.57 2.91
CA ARG A 168 17.04 -29.98 2.65
C ARG A 168 17.46 -30.72 3.91
N ALA A 169 18.31 -30.11 4.75
CA ALA A 169 18.72 -30.70 6.02
C ALA A 169 17.54 -30.91 6.98
N ALA A 170 16.62 -29.93 7.05
CA ALA A 170 15.41 -30.06 7.87
C ALA A 170 14.47 -31.17 7.37
N ASN A 171 14.30 -31.29 6.04
CA ASN A 171 13.50 -32.37 5.45
C ASN A 171 14.12 -33.75 5.71
N LEU A 172 15.44 -33.91 5.52
CA LEU A 172 16.14 -35.16 5.78
C LEU A 172 16.03 -35.57 7.25
N MET A 173 16.20 -34.63 8.18
CA MET A 173 15.98 -34.90 9.60
C MET A 173 14.55 -35.34 9.91
N ALA A 174 13.55 -34.77 9.23
CA ALA A 174 12.15 -35.14 9.43
C ALA A 174 11.81 -36.52 8.84
N GLU A 175 12.37 -36.87 7.69
CA GLU A 175 12.13 -38.16 7.02
C GLU A 175 12.86 -39.32 7.72
N GLU A 176 14.12 -39.10 8.13
CA GLU A 176 15.03 -40.20 8.48
C GLU A 176 15.00 -40.53 9.98
N PHE A 177 14.52 -39.61 10.83
CA PHE A 177 14.54 -39.78 12.28
C PHE A 177 13.16 -39.86 12.95
N ASP A 178 12.04 -39.93 12.20
CA ASP A 178 10.62 -39.97 12.67
C ASP A 178 10.45 -39.43 14.10
N ALA A 179 10.95 -38.23 14.34
CA ALA A 179 11.02 -37.67 15.67
C ALA A 179 9.62 -37.18 15.98
N GLY A 180 8.81 -38.05 16.60
CA GLY A 180 7.44 -37.79 17.03
C GLY A 180 7.28 -36.35 17.50
N GLY A 181 6.74 -35.52 16.59
CA GLY A 181 6.46 -34.10 16.72
C GLY A 181 7.57 -33.27 17.37
N ALA A 182 8.21 -32.40 16.60
CA ALA A 182 8.98 -31.25 17.11
C ALA A 182 8.18 -30.28 18.04
N ALA A 183 6.93 -30.63 18.39
CA ALA A 183 6.07 -29.96 19.34
C ALA A 183 5.34 -31.02 20.22
N PRO A 184 6.01 -31.63 21.21
CA PRO A 184 5.34 -32.53 22.16
C PRO A 184 4.26 -31.76 22.94
N LEU A 185 3.12 -32.42 23.22
CA LEU A 185 2.08 -31.84 24.06
C LEU A 185 2.56 -31.84 25.53
N LEU A 186 3.08 -30.70 25.99
CA LEU A 186 3.53 -30.55 27.37
C LEU A 186 2.31 -30.36 28.30
N VAL A 187 2.01 -31.36 29.13
CA VAL A 187 0.97 -31.26 30.16
C VAL A 187 1.60 -30.67 31.42
N VAL A 188 1.27 -29.42 31.74
CA VAL A 188 1.74 -28.74 32.95
C VAL A 188 0.60 -28.70 33.97
N THR A 189 0.78 -29.37 35.11
CA THR A 189 -0.16 -29.30 36.24
C THR A 189 0.35 -28.32 37.30
N HIS A 190 -0.46 -27.33 37.67
CA HIS A 190 -0.18 -26.49 38.83
C HIS A 190 -0.83 -27.07 40.08
N ALA A 191 -0.02 -27.48 41.05
CA ALA A 191 -0.48 -27.87 42.39
C ALA A 191 -0.46 -26.63 43.32
N PRO A 192 -1.55 -26.32 44.03
CA PRO A 192 -1.56 -25.24 45.01
C PRO A 192 -0.87 -25.74 46.30
N GLY A 193 0.45 -25.59 46.37
CA GLY A 193 1.25 -25.89 47.55
C GLY A 193 2.69 -25.43 47.39
N LYS A 194 3.21 -24.66 48.35
CA LYS A 194 4.64 -24.30 48.39
C LYS A 194 5.44 -25.60 48.54
N ILE A 195 6.25 -25.91 47.53
CA ILE A 195 7.28 -26.95 47.63
C ILE A 195 8.31 -26.41 48.62
N THR A 196 8.27 -26.97 49.84
CA THR A 196 9.24 -26.69 50.90
C THR A 196 10.30 -27.78 50.87
#